data_AF-Z9JXD6-F1
#
_entry.id   AF-Z9JXD6-F1
#
_cell.length_a   1.000
_cell.length_b   1.000
_cell.length_c   1.000
_cell.angle_alpha   90.00
_cell.angle_beta   90.00
_cell.angle_gamma   90.00
#
_symmetry.space_group_name_H-M   'P 1'
#
loop_
_entity.id
_entity.type
_entity.pdbx_description
1 polymer ?
#
loop_
_entity_poly.entity_id
_entity_poly.type
_entity_poly.pdbx_seq_one_letter_code
_entity_poly.pdbx_strand_id
1 'polypeptide(L)' 'MSEFYYNVSTGQVEEGRQSPGTELMGPYPTAEAARKALETAAERNKAWDEEDADWEGEDSPS' A
#
# COMPACT_ATOMS: atom_id res chain seq x y z
N MET A 1 -13.50 -14.77 12.76
CA MET A 1 -12.56 -13.73 13.23
C MET A 1 -12.74 -12.54 12.31
N SER A 2 -12.85 -11.33 12.86
CA SER A 2 -13.00 -10.13 12.04
C SER A 2 -11.63 -9.76 11.46
N GLU A 3 -11.57 -9.57 10.14
CA GLU A 3 -10.36 -9.14 9.44
C GLU A 3 -10.49 -7.64 9.16
N PHE A 4 -9.52 -6.85 9.62
CA PHE A 4 -9.54 -5.40 9.39
C PHE A 4 -8.53 -5.02 8.32
N TYR A 5 -8.91 -4.12 7.42
CA TYR A 5 -8.05 -3.63 6.37
C TYR A 5 -7.97 -2.12 6.44
N TYR A 6 -6.82 -1.59 6.08
CA TYR A 6 -6.63 -0.16 5.93
C TYR A 6 -6.64 0.20 4.45
N ASN A 7 -7.56 1.05 4.03
CA ASN A 7 -7.65 1.57 2.68
C ASN A 7 -6.69 2.76 2.52
N VAL A 8 -5.61 2.56 1.77
CA VAL A 8 -4.57 3.59 1.56
C VAL A 8 -5.01 4.71 0.62
N SER A 9 -6.07 4.48 -0.16
CA SER A 9 -6.64 5.42 -1.13
C SER A 9 -7.59 6.41 -0.45
N THR A 10 -8.51 5.91 0.38
CA THR A 10 -9.51 6.74 1.09
C THR A 10 -9.05 7.17 2.48
N GLY A 11 -8.07 6.48 3.04
CA GLY A 11 -7.54 6.77 4.35
C GLY A 11 -8.29 6.09 5.52
N GLN A 12 -9.19 5.15 5.25
CA GLN A 12 -10.15 4.61 6.21
C GLN A 12 -9.87 3.15 6.58
N VAL A 13 -10.39 2.70 7.71
CA VAL A 13 -10.38 1.27 8.09
C VAL A 13 -11.68 0.62 7.65
N GLU A 14 -11.56 -0.54 7.02
CA GLU A 14 -12.66 -1.38 6.56
C GLU A 14 -12.69 -2.69 7.34
N GLU A 15 -13.88 -3.16 7.70
CA GLU A 15 -14.08 -4.52 8.20
C GLU A 15 -14.34 -5.45 7.01
N GLY A 16 -13.43 -6.38 6.78
CA GLY A 16 -13.36 -7.19 5.56
C GLY A 16 -12.80 -6.42 4.36
N ARG A 17 -12.66 -7.11 3.22
CA ARG A 17 -12.25 -6.50 1.95
C ARG A 17 -13.45 -5.83 1.29
N GLN A 18 -13.70 -4.56 1.58
CA GLN A 18 -14.75 -3.80 0.90
C GLN A 18 -14.21 -3.12 -0.37
N SER A 19 -12.93 -2.77 -0.37
CA SER A 19 -12.23 -2.17 -1.51
C SER A 19 -11.28 -3.15 -2.24
N PRO A 20 -10.79 -2.79 -3.44
CA PRO A 20 -9.79 -3.55 -4.17
C PRO A 20 -8.56 -3.88 -3.31
N GLY A 21 -8.08 -5.13 -3.40
CA GLY A 21 -6.94 -5.59 -2.60
C GLY A 21 -5.64 -4.81 -2.84
N THR A 22 -5.53 -4.13 -3.98
CA THR A 22 -4.41 -3.22 -4.31
C THR A 22 -4.38 -1.96 -3.44
N GLU A 23 -5.55 -1.55 -2.93
CA GLU A 23 -5.70 -0.37 -2.07
C GLU A 23 -5.79 -0.75 -0.58
N LEU A 24 -5.82 -2.05 -0.26
CA LEU A 24 -5.96 -2.54 1.10
C LEU A 24 -4.63 -3.05 1.66
N MET A 25 -4.22 -2.49 2.79
CA MET A 25 -3.18 -3.08 3.64
C MET A 25 -3.80 -3.90 4.76
N GLY A 26 -3.28 -5.11 4.99
CA GLY A 26 -3.78 -6.05 6.00
C GLY A 26 -3.74 -7.50 5.52
N PRO A 27 -4.39 -8.44 6.23
CA PRO A 27 -5.34 -8.22 7.32
C PRO A 27 -4.69 -7.86 8.67
N TYR A 28 -5.34 -6.96 9.40
CA TYR A 28 -5.00 -6.57 10.76
C TYR A 28 -5.94 -7.23 11.77
N PRO A 29 -5.44 -7.55 12.98
CA PRO A 29 -6.25 -8.17 14.03
C PRO A 29 -7.27 -7.20 14.66
N THR A 30 -7.04 -5.88 14.55
CA THR A 30 -7.92 -4.85 15.10
C THR A 30 -7.95 -3.60 14.22
N ALA A 31 -9.03 -2.81 14.33
CA ALA A 31 -9.15 -1.52 13.64
C ALA A 31 -8.07 -0.50 14.07
N GLU A 32 -7.62 -0.53 15.33
CA GLU A 32 -6.51 0.31 15.78
C GLU A 32 -5.19 -0.06 15.11
N ALA A 33 -4.89 -1.36 14.94
CA ALA A 33 -3.71 -1.80 14.23
C ALA A 33 -3.74 -1.35 12.76
N ALA A 34 -4.91 -1.43 12.12
CA ALA A 34 -5.12 -0.90 10.78
C ALA A 34 -4.91 0.63 10.71
N ARG A 35 -5.44 1.40 11.68
CA ARG A 35 -5.20 2.86 11.74
C ARG A 35 -3.73 3.22 11.96
N LYS A 36 -2.98 2.47 12.79
CA LYS A 36 -1.55 2.74 13.03
C LYS A 36 -0.67 2.49 11.82
N ALA A 37 -1.13 1.68 10.85
CA ALA A 37 -0.38 1.44 9.61
C ALA A 37 -0.12 2.74 8.81
N LEU A 38 -0.99 3.76 8.93
CA LEU A 38 -0.81 5.08 8.32
C LEU A 38 0.47 5.78 8.73
N GLU A 39 0.78 5.77 10.02
CA GLU A 39 1.96 6.44 10.57
C GLU A 39 3.24 5.90 9.91
N THR A 40 3.20 4.65 9.45
CA THR A 40 4.32 3.99 8.77
C THR A 40 4.28 4.15 7.24
N ALA A 41 3.08 4.26 6.65
CA ALA A 41 2.90 4.32 5.19
C ALA A 41 3.11 5.73 4.61
N ALA A 42 2.65 6.77 5.32
CA ALA A 42 2.82 8.15 4.89
C ALA A 42 4.31 8.55 4.78
N GLU A 43 5.18 7.95 5.60
CA GLU A 43 6.63 8.15 5.51
C GLU A 43 7.29 7.36 4.37
N ARG A 44 6.67 6.25 3.91
CA ARG A 44 7.22 5.40 2.84
C ARG A 44 6.76 5.78 1.43
N ASN A 45 5.57 6.36 1.26
CA ASN A 45 5.06 6.75 -0.07
C ASN A 45 5.82 7.93 -0.72
N LYS A 46 6.72 8.60 0.00
CA LYS A 46 7.63 9.58 -0.61
C LYS A 46 8.91 8.96 -1.19
N ALA A 47 9.15 7.66 -0.97
CA ALA A 47 10.41 6.99 -1.29
C ALA A 47 10.29 5.93 -2.40
N TRP A 48 9.12 5.74 -3.02
CA TRP A 48 8.91 4.69 -4.03
C TRP A 48 8.33 5.21 -5.37
N ASP A 49 8.47 6.51 -5.65
CA ASP A 49 8.25 7.08 -6.99
C ASP A 49 9.59 7.34 -7.74
N GLU A 50 10.71 6.77 -7.24
CA GLU A 50 12.05 6.94 -7.84
C GLU A 50 12.66 5.64 -8.42
N GLU A 51 11.93 4.51 -8.50
CA GLU A 51 12.47 3.22 -8.99
C GLU A 51 11.69 2.59 -10.18
N ASP A 52 11.18 3.38 -11.13
CA ASP A 52 10.64 2.83 -12.40
C ASP A 52 11.22 3.48 -13.68
N ALA A 53 12.37 4.18 -13.58
CA ALA A 53 13.00 4.85 -14.73
C ALA A 53 14.43 4.37 -15.07
N ASP A 54 14.80 3.12 -14.76
CA ASP A 54 16.12 2.56 -15.11
C ASP A 54 16.07 1.23 -15.88
N TRP A 55 15.11 1.08 -16.82
CA TRP A 55 15.11 -0.06 -17.75
C TRP A 55 14.83 0.32 -19.22
N GLU A 56 15.09 1.56 -19.64
CA GLU A 56 15.15 1.89 -21.08
C GLU A 56 16.57 1.76 -21.64
N GLY A 57 16.88 0.54 -22.11
CA GLY A 57 17.51 0.33 -23.41
C GLY A 57 18.95 0.81 -23.65
N GLU A 58 19.92 0.03 -23.19
CA GLU A 58 21.27 -0.02 -23.77
C GLU A 58 21.61 -1.53 -23.80
N ASP A 59 21.69 -2.24 -24.93
CA ASP A 59 22.59 -2.02 -26.05
C ASP A 59 22.13 -2.99 -27.17
N SER A 60 21.63 -2.46 -28.29
CA SER A 60 21.64 -3.17 -29.57
C SER A 60 22.66 -2.48 -30.47
N PRO A 61 23.88 -3.03 -30.61
CA PRO A 61 24.71 -2.79 -31.75
C PRO A 61 24.71 -4.03 -32.66
N SER A 62 23.96 -3.87 -33.75
CA SER A 62 24.21 -4.35 -35.14
C SER A 62 24.87 -5.71 -35.36
#